data_AF-A0A3A4ZJ63-F1
#
_entry.id   AF-A0A3A4ZJ63-F1
#
_cell.length_a   1.000
_cell.length_b   1.000
_cell.length_c   1.000
_cell.angle_alpha   90.00
_cell.angle_beta   90.00
_cell.angle_gamma   90.00
#
_symmetry.space_group_name_H-M   'P 1'
#
loop_
_entity.id
_entity.type
_entity.pdbx_description
1 polymer ?
#
loop_
_entity_poly.entity_id
_entity_poly.type
_entity_poly.pdbx_seq_one_letter_code
_entity_poly.pdbx_strand_id
1 'polypeptide(L)'
;MTSNEYLDELKSLIEEFSQFHSLDLPNPATEKNIVSQHKKVIEETKAIIKKAKLLRKELVMEIREINSRYKAEQATAGLGTSILVGGLFGRKWGGAIRADSKRAKNLERVNLVRQYDEIKLNIDKSLLVFEKHVSRTKDLISNLKNKG
;
A
#
# COMPACT_ATOMS: atom_id res chain seq x y z
N MET A 1 -12.06 -1.07 -0.48
CA MET A 1 -11.46 -1.72 -1.66
C MET A 1 -10.97 -3.11 -1.29
N THR A 2 -11.05 -4.06 -2.22
CA THR A 2 -10.44 -5.39 -2.05
C THR A 2 -8.91 -5.32 -2.25
N SER A 3 -8.17 -6.33 -1.79
CA SER A 3 -6.73 -6.43 -2.03
C SER A 3 -6.38 -6.42 -3.53
N ASN A 4 -7.23 -7.01 -4.38
CA ASN A 4 -7.04 -7.00 -5.84
C ASN A 4 -7.22 -5.59 -6.42
N GLU A 5 -8.21 -4.83 -5.96
CA GLU A 5 -8.42 -3.44 -6.42
C GLU A 5 -7.20 -2.56 -6.11
N TYR A 6 -6.61 -2.69 -4.92
CA TYR A 6 -5.36 -1.97 -4.59
C TYR A 6 -4.18 -2.39 -5.47
N LEU A 7 -4.07 -3.67 -5.81
CA LEU A 7 -3.03 -4.16 -6.72
C LEU A 7 -3.21 -3.61 -8.13
N ASP A 8 -4.43 -3.58 -8.64
CA ASP A 8 -4.71 -3.11 -9.99
C ASP A 8 -4.53 -1.60 -10.12
N GLU A 9 -4.91 -0.82 -9.09
CA GLU A 9 -4.57 0.59 -9.03
C GLU A 9 -3.06 0.83 -8.96
N LEU A 10 -2.32 0.05 -8.17
CA LEU A 10 -0.87 0.16 -8.12
C LEU A 10 -0.23 -0.17 -9.49
N LYS A 11 -0.70 -1.21 -10.18
CA LYS A 11 -0.24 -1.54 -11.54
C LYS A 11 -0.51 -0.40 -12.51
N SER A 12 -1.71 0.17 -12.47
CA SER A 12 -2.08 1.33 -13.29
C SER A 12 -1.14 2.52 -13.05
N LEU A 13 -0.79 2.82 -11.80
CA LEU A 13 0.19 3.87 -11.49
C LEU A 13 1.60 3.56 -12.00
N ILE A 14 2.02 2.29 -11.96
CA ILE A 14 3.32 1.87 -12.50
C ILE A 14 3.34 1.96 -14.03
N GLU A 15 2.23 1.63 -14.68
CA GLU A 15 2.09 1.75 -16.13
C GLU A 15 2.07 3.22 -16.57
N GLU A 16 1.29 4.06 -15.88
CA GLU A 16 1.28 5.53 -16.05
C GLU A 16 2.71 6.08 -15.92
N PHE A 17 3.46 5.65 -14.89
CA PHE A 17 4.87 6.02 -14.73
C PHE A 17 5.77 5.55 -15.87
N SER A 18 5.57 4.32 -16.36
CA SER A 18 6.42 3.72 -17.40
C SER A 18 6.26 4.42 -18.74
N GLN A 19 5.06 4.88 -19.08
CA GLN A 19 4.79 5.64 -20.32
C GLN A 19 5.61 6.94 -20.40
N PHE A 20 5.87 7.59 -19.26
CA PHE A 20 6.73 8.79 -19.21
C PHE A 20 8.22 8.47 -19.31
N HIS A 21 8.62 7.27 -18.90
CA HIS A 21 10.01 6.83 -18.93
C HIS A 21 10.44 6.33 -20.32
N SER A 22 9.49 5.94 -21.18
CA SER A 22 9.72 5.52 -22.57
C SER A 22 9.74 6.66 -23.59
N LEU A 23 9.69 7.92 -23.16
CA LEU A 23 9.89 9.05 -24.06
C LEU A 23 11.36 9.09 -24.50
N ASP A 24 11.67 8.39 -25.59
CA ASP A 24 12.86 8.64 -26.41
C ASP A 24 12.91 10.14 -26.68
N LEU A 25 13.90 10.80 -26.06
CA LEU A 25 14.05 12.25 -26.13
C LEU A 25 14.25 12.65 -27.59
N PRO A 26 13.37 13.47 -28.19
CA PRO A 26 13.55 13.92 -29.56
C PRO A 26 14.80 14.80 -29.65
N ASN A 27 15.65 14.45 -30.61
CA ASN A 27 16.79 15.16 -31.22
C ASN A 27 17.19 16.51 -30.57
N PRO A 28 18.43 16.69 -30.09
CA PRO A 28 18.90 17.82 -29.25
C PRO A 28 18.92 19.24 -29.84
N ALA A 29 18.13 19.55 -30.86
CA ALA A 29 18.18 20.84 -31.55
C ALA A 29 17.64 22.05 -30.74
N THR A 30 17.19 21.91 -29.49
CA THR A 30 16.88 23.05 -28.60
C THR A 30 16.98 22.67 -27.12
N GLU A 31 18.07 23.01 -26.44
CA GLU A 31 18.27 22.75 -25.00
C GLU A 31 17.15 23.30 -24.09
N LYS A 32 16.56 24.47 -24.45
CA LYS A 32 15.39 25.02 -23.73
C LYS A 32 14.15 24.11 -23.80
N ASN A 33 13.98 23.39 -24.91
CA ASN A 33 12.87 22.45 -25.09
C ASN A 33 13.08 21.19 -24.22
N ILE A 34 14.31 20.71 -24.13
CA ILE A 34 14.71 19.56 -23.29
C ILE A 34 14.48 19.85 -21.80
N VAL A 35 14.89 21.03 -21.30
CA VAL A 35 14.66 21.40 -19.89
C VAL A 35 13.17 21.52 -19.57
N SER A 36 12.37 22.06 -20.50
CA SER A 36 10.91 22.16 -20.34
C SER A 36 10.26 20.77 -20.27
N GLN A 37 10.65 19.86 -21.16
CA GLN A 37 10.19 18.46 -21.16
C GLN A 37 10.53 17.74 -19.85
N HIS A 38 11.77 17.85 -19.37
CA HIS A 38 12.16 17.23 -18.09
C HIS A 38 11.42 17.83 -16.88
N LYS A 39 11.09 19.13 -16.89
CA LYS A 39 10.24 19.73 -15.85
C LYS A 39 8.83 19.13 -15.86
N LYS A 40 8.24 18.97 -17.05
CA LYS A 40 6.92 18.33 -17.21
C LYS A 40 6.93 16.90 -16.67
N VAL A 41 7.96 16.11 -17.00
CA VAL A 41 8.15 14.75 -16.46
C VAL A 41 8.24 14.75 -14.93
N ILE A 42 8.91 15.73 -14.32
CA ILE A 42 8.95 15.87 -12.85
C ILE A 42 7.56 16.15 -12.28
N GLU A 43 6.78 17.03 -12.90
CA GLU A 43 5.44 17.38 -12.45
C GLU A 43 4.47 16.19 -12.53
N GLU A 44 4.51 15.45 -13.64
CA GLU A 44 3.74 14.23 -13.85
C GLU A 44 4.15 13.14 -12.84
N THR A 45 5.45 12.91 -12.66
CA THR A 45 5.94 11.96 -11.65
C THR A 45 5.50 12.36 -10.23
N LYS A 46 5.49 13.66 -9.90
CA LYS A 46 4.98 14.14 -8.61
C LYS A 46 3.48 13.90 -8.44
N ALA A 47 2.69 14.00 -9.51
CA ALA A 47 1.27 13.67 -9.48
C ALA A 47 1.07 12.17 -9.16
N ILE A 48 1.83 11.29 -9.81
CA ILE A 48 1.83 9.85 -9.52
C ILE A 48 2.24 9.58 -8.06
N ILE A 49 3.29 10.23 -7.55
CA ILE A 49 3.70 10.11 -6.14
C ILE A 49 2.56 10.50 -5.19
N LYS A 50 1.82 11.57 -5.49
CA LYS A 50 0.66 11.97 -4.68
C LYS A 50 -0.43 10.89 -4.69
N LYS A 51 -0.77 10.34 -5.87
CA LYS A 51 -1.76 9.25 -6.00
C LYS A 51 -1.30 8.02 -5.20
N ALA A 52 -0.06 7.59 -5.35
CA ALA A 52 0.51 6.46 -4.61
C ALA A 52 0.53 6.67 -3.08
N LYS A 53 0.80 7.89 -2.60
CA LYS A 53 0.74 8.24 -1.16
C LYS A 53 -0.69 8.18 -0.63
N LEU A 54 -1.67 8.59 -1.43
CA LEU A 54 -3.09 8.50 -1.08
C LEU A 54 -3.53 7.03 -1.01
N LEU A 55 -3.18 6.23 -2.02
CA LEU A 55 -3.43 4.78 -2.04
C LEU A 55 -2.85 4.07 -0.80
N ARG A 56 -1.61 4.40 -0.42
CA ARG A 56 -0.98 3.90 0.80
C ARG A 56 -1.78 4.28 2.05
N LYS A 57 -2.25 5.52 2.14
CA LYS A 57 -3.00 6.01 3.30
C LYS A 57 -4.31 5.25 3.46
N GLU A 58 -5.05 5.05 2.37
CA GLU A 58 -6.29 4.29 2.34
C GLU A 58 -6.07 2.84 2.77
N LEU A 59 -5.07 2.18 2.20
CA LEU A 59 -4.69 0.81 2.57
C LEU A 59 -4.36 0.68 4.07
N VAL A 60 -3.66 1.66 4.65
CA VAL A 60 -3.36 1.68 6.09
C VAL A 60 -4.62 1.86 6.94
N MET A 61 -5.60 2.64 6.47
CA MET A 61 -6.89 2.78 7.16
C MET A 61 -7.68 1.46 7.11
N GLU A 62 -7.71 0.79 5.96
CA GLU A 62 -8.36 -0.51 5.80
C GLU A 62 -7.75 -1.56 6.74
N ILE A 63 -6.41 -1.64 6.82
CA ILE A 63 -5.71 -2.51 7.78
C ILE A 63 -6.09 -2.18 9.22
N ARG A 64 -6.21 -0.90 9.58
CA ARG A 64 -6.62 -0.49 10.93
C ARG A 64 -8.06 -0.90 11.22
N GLU A 65 -8.95 -0.76 10.24
CA GLU A 65 -10.35 -1.15 10.36
C GLU A 65 -10.49 -2.66 10.53
N ILE A 66 -9.81 -3.47 9.71
CA ILE A 66 -9.74 -4.93 9.87
C ILE A 66 -9.29 -5.27 11.29
N ASN A 67 -8.19 -4.68 11.77
CA ASN A 67 -7.68 -4.94 13.11
C ASN A 67 -8.69 -4.55 14.21
N SER A 68 -9.41 -3.45 14.04
CA SER A 68 -10.46 -2.99 14.96
C SER A 68 -11.63 -3.98 15.01
N ARG A 69 -12.15 -4.38 13.85
CA ARG A 69 -13.25 -5.35 13.71
C ARG A 69 -12.91 -6.68 14.37
N TYR A 70 -11.74 -7.25 14.06
CA TYR A 70 -11.30 -8.52 14.67
C TYR A 70 -11.04 -8.40 16.18
N LYS A 71 -10.60 -7.23 16.67
CA LYS A 71 -10.46 -7.01 18.12
C LYS A 71 -11.82 -7.03 18.82
N ALA A 72 -12.86 -6.45 18.19
CA ALA A 72 -14.23 -6.52 18.70
C ALA A 72 -14.79 -7.95 18.66
N GLU A 73 -14.57 -8.68 17.57
CA GLU A 73 -14.98 -10.10 17.45
C GLU A 73 -14.29 -11.00 18.49
N GLN A 74 -12.99 -10.79 18.75
CA GLN A 74 -12.28 -11.54 19.80
C GLN A 74 -12.80 -11.23 21.20
N ALA A 75 -13.32 -10.02 21.44
CA ALA A 75 -13.91 -9.65 22.73
C ALA A 75 -15.24 -10.39 22.97
N THR A 76 -15.97 -10.71 21.89
CA THR A 76 -17.26 -11.42 21.95
C THR A 76 -17.15 -12.93 21.73
N ALA A 77 -16.01 -13.41 21.20
CA ALA A 77 -15.72 -14.81 20.94
C ALA A 77 -15.82 -15.67 22.22
N GLY A 78 -16.79 -16.60 22.21
CA GLY A 78 -17.01 -17.59 23.27
C GLY A 78 -17.82 -17.09 24.48
N LEU A 79 -18.53 -15.96 24.35
CA LEU A 79 -19.57 -15.55 25.32
C LEU A 79 -20.74 -16.56 25.35
N GLY A 80 -21.30 -16.93 24.18
CA GLY A 80 -22.44 -17.86 24.09
C GLY A 80 -22.12 -19.30 24.50
N THR A 81 -20.92 -19.81 24.17
CA THR A 81 -20.52 -21.20 24.45
C THR A 81 -20.25 -21.47 25.93
N SER A 82 -19.97 -20.41 26.71
CA SER A 82 -19.66 -20.55 28.13
C SER A 82 -20.86 -20.79 29.03
N ILE A 83 -22.06 -20.43 28.57
CA ILE A 83 -23.30 -20.60 29.33
C ILE A 83 -23.73 -22.07 29.28
N LEU A 84 -23.63 -22.71 28.12
CA LEU A 84 -23.96 -24.14 27.92
C LEU A 84 -22.86 -25.08 28.42
N VAL A 85 -21.58 -24.81 28.11
CA VAL A 85 -20.46 -25.71 28.47
C VAL A 85 -19.98 -25.49 29.90
N GLY A 86 -20.11 -24.27 30.44
CA GLY A 86 -19.81 -23.97 31.84
C GLY A 86 -20.78 -24.63 32.82
N GLY A 87 -22.01 -24.91 32.38
CA GLY A 87 -23.02 -25.64 33.16
C GLY A 87 -22.83 -27.17 33.16
N LEU A 88 -22.35 -27.78 32.07
CA LEU A 88 -22.24 -29.24 31.93
C LEU A 88 -20.82 -29.84 32.02
N PHE A 89 -19.76 -29.11 31.61
CA PHE A 89 -18.39 -29.65 31.47
C PHE A 89 -17.29 -28.83 32.19
N GLY A 90 -17.70 -27.83 32.98
CA GLY A 90 -16.82 -27.07 33.87
C GLY A 90 -15.95 -26.00 33.19
N ARG A 91 -15.36 -25.13 34.04
CA ARG A 91 -14.60 -23.93 33.62
C ARG A 91 -13.41 -24.22 32.70
N LYS A 92 -12.78 -25.40 32.79
CA LYS A 92 -11.60 -25.78 32.00
C LYS A 92 -11.94 -25.96 30.51
N TRP A 93 -13.04 -26.65 30.21
CA TRP A 93 -13.49 -26.89 28.83
C TRP A 93 -14.02 -25.61 28.18
N GLY A 94 -14.82 -24.81 28.90
CA GLY A 94 -15.25 -23.50 28.43
C GLY A 94 -14.09 -22.53 28.18
N GLY A 95 -13.02 -22.60 28.98
CA GLY A 95 -11.79 -21.84 28.78
C GLY A 95 -11.00 -22.25 27.53
N ALA A 96 -10.85 -23.56 27.30
CA ALA A 96 -10.17 -24.09 26.11
C ALA A 96 -10.91 -23.67 24.81
N ILE A 97 -12.23 -23.83 24.76
CA ILE A 97 -13.04 -23.45 23.59
C ILE A 97 -12.95 -21.94 23.29
N ARG A 98 -12.97 -21.08 24.32
CA ARG A 98 -12.77 -19.64 24.16
C ARG A 98 -11.37 -19.32 23.62
N ALA A 99 -10.34 -19.99 24.13
CA ALA A 99 -8.97 -19.77 23.69
C ALA A 99 -8.78 -20.19 22.22
N ASP A 100 -9.31 -21.34 21.83
CA ASP A 100 -9.21 -21.84 20.46
C ASP A 100 -10.02 -20.98 19.47
N SER A 101 -11.22 -20.53 19.85
CA SER A 101 -12.00 -19.58 19.06
C SER A 101 -11.25 -18.25 18.83
N LYS A 102 -10.61 -17.70 19.88
CA LYS A 102 -9.78 -16.50 19.75
C LYS A 102 -8.55 -16.73 18.86
N ARG A 103 -7.91 -17.90 18.95
CA ARG A 103 -6.77 -18.26 18.10
C ARG A 103 -7.17 -18.37 16.63
N ALA A 104 -8.30 -19.03 16.33
CA ALA A 104 -8.82 -19.15 14.98
C ALA A 104 -9.11 -17.76 14.37
N LYS A 105 -9.82 -16.89 15.11
CA LYS A 105 -10.08 -15.51 14.70
C LYS A 105 -8.81 -14.68 14.51
N ASN A 106 -7.81 -14.89 15.34
CA ASN A 106 -6.52 -14.23 15.18
C ASN A 106 -5.78 -14.69 13.92
N LEU A 107 -5.84 -15.98 13.59
CA LEU A 107 -5.22 -16.53 12.38
C LEU A 107 -5.90 -15.99 11.12
N GLU A 108 -7.23 -15.92 11.09
CA GLU A 108 -8.01 -15.28 10.02
C GLU A 108 -7.58 -13.83 9.80
N ARG A 109 -7.50 -13.04 10.89
CA ARG A 109 -7.02 -11.66 10.85
C ARG A 109 -5.61 -11.56 10.25
N VAL A 110 -4.67 -12.38 10.72
CA VAL A 110 -3.27 -12.36 10.26
C VAL A 110 -3.21 -12.68 8.77
N ASN A 111 -3.93 -13.70 8.31
CA ASN A 111 -3.95 -14.09 6.90
C ASN A 111 -4.54 -12.98 6.02
N LEU A 112 -5.62 -12.33 6.47
CA LEU A 112 -6.23 -11.23 5.75
C LEU A 112 -5.28 -10.03 5.69
N VAL A 113 -4.77 -9.56 6.83
CA VAL A 113 -3.86 -8.40 6.91
C VAL A 113 -2.57 -8.62 6.11
N ARG A 114 -2.04 -9.85 6.07
CA ARG A 114 -0.81 -10.18 5.32
C ARG A 114 -0.89 -9.75 3.85
N GLN A 115 -2.03 -9.99 3.19
CA GLN A 115 -2.22 -9.60 1.79
C GLN A 115 -2.12 -8.09 1.62
N TYR A 116 -2.70 -7.32 2.53
CA TYR A 116 -2.64 -5.86 2.51
C TYR A 116 -1.23 -5.34 2.85
N ASP A 117 -0.50 -5.99 3.76
CA ASP A 117 0.88 -5.63 4.08
C ASP A 117 1.84 -5.87 2.90
N GLU A 118 1.66 -6.95 2.13
CA GLU A 118 2.42 -7.20 0.91
C GLU A 118 2.21 -6.08 -0.13
N ILE A 119 0.95 -5.66 -0.32
CA ILE A 119 0.60 -4.54 -1.21
C ILE A 119 1.24 -3.24 -0.72
N LYS A 120 1.16 -2.97 0.59
CA LYS A 120 1.76 -1.79 1.21
C LYS A 120 3.25 -1.71 0.93
N LEU A 121 3.97 -2.83 1.08
CA LEU A 121 5.39 -2.92 0.78
C LEU A 121 5.68 -2.64 -0.70
N ASN A 122 4.82 -3.09 -1.61
CA ASN A 122 4.95 -2.79 -3.04
C ASN A 122 4.72 -1.30 -3.33
N ILE A 123 3.73 -0.67 -2.70
CA ILE A 123 3.52 0.79 -2.83
C ILE A 123 4.77 1.54 -2.32
N ASP A 124 5.32 1.15 -1.17
CA ASP A 124 6.52 1.77 -0.59
C ASP A 124 7.74 1.64 -1.52
N LYS A 125 7.93 0.46 -2.14
CA LYS A 125 8.99 0.26 -3.14
C LYS A 125 8.79 1.14 -4.37
N SER A 126 7.57 1.22 -4.91
CA SER A 126 7.26 2.06 -6.07
C SER A 126 7.47 3.54 -5.77
N LEU A 127 7.06 4.01 -4.58
CA LEU A 127 7.29 5.38 -4.14
C LEU A 127 8.79 5.74 -4.14
N LEU A 128 9.65 4.85 -3.64
CA LEU A 128 11.10 5.06 -3.67
C LEU A 128 11.64 5.18 -5.10
N VAL A 129 11.14 4.36 -6.03
CA VAL A 129 11.52 4.43 -7.45
C VAL A 129 11.12 5.78 -8.05
N PHE A 130 9.88 6.22 -7.83
CA PHE A 130 9.39 7.50 -8.34
C PHE A 130 10.15 8.69 -7.77
N GLU A 131 10.41 8.69 -6.46
CA GLU A 131 11.17 9.76 -5.80
C GLU A 131 12.62 9.83 -6.30
N LYS A 132 13.26 8.67 -6.51
CA LYS A 132 14.60 8.58 -7.10
C LYS A 132 14.62 9.11 -8.54
N HIS A 133 13.60 8.81 -9.33
CA HIS A 133 13.46 9.35 -10.69
C HIS A 133 13.37 10.88 -10.67
N VAL A 134 12.52 11.46 -9.82
CA VAL A 134 12.44 12.92 -9.66
C VAL A 134 13.79 13.54 -9.30
N SER A 135 14.54 12.93 -8.37
CA SER A 135 15.87 13.42 -7.99
C SER A 135 16.82 13.43 -9.19
N ARG A 136 16.94 12.30 -9.89
CA ARG A 136 17.80 12.16 -11.07
C ARG A 136 17.46 13.19 -12.16
N THR A 137 16.18 13.38 -12.44
CA THR A 137 15.75 14.35 -13.47
C THR A 137 16.05 15.79 -13.05
N LYS A 138 15.96 16.12 -11.76
CA LYS A 138 16.40 17.43 -11.25
C LYS A 138 17.90 17.63 -11.42
N ASP A 139 18.70 16.62 -11.11
CA ASP A 139 20.16 16.66 -11.26
C ASP A 139 20.56 16.85 -12.74
N LEU A 140 19.87 16.16 -13.65
CA LEU A 140 20.04 16.34 -15.10
C LEU A 140 19.71 17.78 -15.54
N ILE A 141 18.58 18.34 -15.10
CA ILE A 141 18.23 19.74 -15.39
C ILE A 141 19.29 20.70 -14.86
N SER A 142 19.82 20.48 -13.66
CA SER A 142 20.88 21.30 -13.08
C SER A 142 22.16 21.24 -13.93
N ASN A 143 22.55 20.05 -14.36
CA ASN A 143 23.74 19.86 -15.19
C ASN A 143 23.59 20.49 -16.58
N LEU A 144 22.40 20.43 -17.19
CA LEU A 144 22.13 21.09 -18.47
C LEU A 144 22.21 22.61 -18.36
N LYS A 145 21.69 23.19 -17.27
CA LYS A 145 21.76 24.64 -17.04
C LYS A 145 23.17 25.17 -16.77
N ASN A 146 24.08 24.35 -16.26
CA ASN A 146 25.45 24.76 -15.95
C ASN A 146 26.41 24.61 -17.15
N LYS A 147 25.97 23.95 -18.24
CA LYS A 147 26.78 23.71 -19.44
C LYS A 147 26.52 24.70 -20.59
N GLY A 148 25.41 25.42 -20.55
CA GLY A 148 25.07 26.52 -21.48
C GLY A 148 25.24 27.87 -20.81
#